data_AF-A0A378PHX7-F1
#
_entry.id   AF-A0A378PHX7-F1
#
_cell.length_a   1.000
_cell.length_b   1.000
_cell.length_c   1.000
_cell.angle_alpha   90.00
_cell.angle_beta   90.00
_cell.angle_gamma   90.00
#
_symmetry.space_group_name_H-M   'P 1'
#
loop_
_entity.id
_entity.type
_entity.pdbx_description
1 polymer ?
#
loop_
_entity_poly.entity_id
_entity_poly.type
_entity_poly.pdbx_seq_one_letter_code
_entity_poly.pdbx_strand_id
1 'polypeptide(L)'
;MSKKRNYYTASKKSKIAVAAIEGKLTQAQLTSEYGVHPTQIKAWKQTALQAISDAFSNSHDKDKKEQAELVGALYEEIGRLQAQLSWLKKKTATELG
;
A
#
# COMPACT_ATOMS: atom_id res chain seq x y z
N MET A 1 6.46 -18.34 -25.20
CA MET A 1 5.41 -17.35 -25.53
C MET A 1 5.19 -16.43 -24.34
N SER A 2 5.43 -15.13 -24.49
CA SER A 2 5.29 -14.16 -23.39
C SER A 2 3.81 -13.95 -23.06
N LYS A 3 3.38 -14.35 -21.86
CA LYS A 3 2.00 -14.23 -21.40
C LYS A 3 1.67 -12.74 -21.21
N LYS A 4 0.94 -12.14 -22.16
CA LYS A 4 0.41 -10.77 -22.04
C LYS A 4 -0.32 -10.65 -20.71
N ARG A 5 0.20 -9.80 -19.83
CA ARG A 5 -0.35 -9.56 -18.50
C ARG A 5 -1.57 -8.66 -18.68
N ASN A 6 -2.78 -9.23 -18.60
CA ASN A 6 -4.00 -8.42 -18.62
C ASN A 6 -4.02 -7.53 -17.38
N TYR A 7 -3.95 -6.21 -17.59
CA TYR A 7 -4.10 -5.22 -16.53
C TYR A 7 -5.59 -5.04 -16.23
N TYR A 8 -6.01 -5.49 -15.05
CA TYR A 8 -7.35 -5.21 -14.54
C TYR A 8 -7.32 -3.94 -13.70
N THR A 9 -8.21 -3.00 -14.00
CA THR A 9 -8.40 -1.78 -13.19
C THR A 9 -8.90 -2.15 -11.79
N ALA A 10 -8.60 -1.30 -10.79
CA ALA A 10 -9.05 -1.51 -9.42
C ALA A 10 -10.58 -1.69 -9.35
N SER A 11 -11.33 -0.83 -10.06
CA SER A 11 -12.80 -0.92 -10.14
C SER A 11 -13.28 -2.27 -10.68
N LYS A 12 -12.67 -2.80 -11.74
CA LYS A 12 -13.06 -4.10 -12.30
C LYS A 12 -12.75 -5.25 -11.35
N LYS A 13 -11.58 -5.23 -10.70
CA LYS A 13 -11.21 -6.24 -9.68
C LYS A 13 -12.18 -6.23 -8.51
N SER A 14 -12.52 -5.05 -7.97
CA SER A 14 -13.43 -4.91 -6.84
C SER A 14 -14.84 -5.41 -7.18
N LYS A 15 -15.37 -5.06 -8.35
CA LYS A 15 -16.69 -5.57 -8.80
C LYS A 15 -16.72 -7.10 -8.85
N ILE A 16 -15.70 -7.72 -9.44
CA ILE A 16 -15.60 -9.18 -9.55
C ILE A 16 -15.43 -9.83 -8.18
N ALA A 17 -14.62 -9.24 -7.29
CA ALA A 17 -14.44 -9.73 -5.94
C ALA A 17 -15.75 -9.67 -5.14
N VAL A 18 -16.50 -8.58 -5.23
CA VAL A 18 -17.82 -8.42 -4.58
C VAL A 18 -18.81 -9.46 -5.12
N ALA A 19 -18.92 -9.62 -6.44
CA ALA A 19 -19.79 -10.64 -7.03
C ALA A 19 -19.42 -12.06 -6.58
N ALA A 20 -18.12 -12.36 -6.43
CA ALA A 20 -17.63 -13.63 -5.91
C ALA A 20 -17.89 -13.82 -4.41
N ILE A 21 -17.97 -12.74 -3.63
CA ILE A 21 -18.37 -12.76 -2.21
C ILE A 21 -19.88 -12.99 -2.09
N GLU A 22 -20.69 -12.28 -2.88
CA GLU A 22 -22.15 -12.43 -2.89
C GLU A 22 -22.61 -13.86 -3.22
N GLY A 23 -21.85 -14.58 -4.04
CA GLY A 23 -22.08 -16.01 -4.31
C GLY A 23 -23.31 -16.32 -5.17
N LYS A 24 -23.97 -15.30 -5.74
CA LYS A 24 -25.11 -15.48 -6.67
C LYS A 24 -24.71 -16.13 -7.99
N LEU A 25 -23.46 -15.95 -8.39
CA LEU A 25 -22.87 -16.55 -9.59
C LEU A 25 -21.83 -17.58 -9.19
N THR A 26 -21.85 -18.72 -9.85
CA THR A 26 -20.80 -19.73 -9.73
C THR A 26 -19.48 -19.21 -10.29
N GLN A 27 -18.37 -19.81 -9.86
CA GLN A 27 -17.04 -19.43 -10.35
C GLN A 27 -16.89 -19.60 -11.88
N ALA A 28 -17.59 -20.57 -12.47
CA ALA A 28 -17.63 -20.79 -13.91
C ALA A 28 -18.39 -19.66 -14.63
N GLN A 29 -19.53 -19.22 -14.09
CA GLN A 29 -20.31 -18.11 -14.63
C GLN A 29 -19.51 -16.79 -14.55
N LEU A 30 -18.87 -16.52 -13.41
CA LEU A 30 -17.99 -15.34 -13.26
C LEU A 30 -16.82 -15.35 -14.25
N THR A 31 -16.25 -16.53 -14.50
CA THR A 31 -15.18 -16.69 -15.50
C THR A 31 -15.69 -16.37 -16.90
N SER A 32 -16.89 -16.87 -17.24
CA SER A 32 -17.51 -16.63 -18.54
C SER A 32 -17.94 -15.18 -18.74
N GLU A 33 -18.50 -14.53 -17.71
CA GLU A 33 -19.02 -13.17 -17.79
C GLU A 33 -17.91 -12.12 -17.83
N TYR A 34 -16.88 -12.29 -16.99
CA TYR A 34 -15.82 -11.29 -16.84
C TYR A 34 -14.54 -11.60 -17.64
N GLY A 35 -14.44 -12.80 -18.20
CA GLY A 35 -13.25 -13.28 -18.92
C GLY A 35 -12.04 -13.47 -18.03
N VAL A 36 -12.24 -13.76 -16.75
CA VAL A 36 -11.18 -13.83 -15.72
C VAL A 36 -11.00 -15.27 -15.25
N HIS A 37 -9.74 -15.71 -15.18
CA HIS A 37 -9.42 -17.06 -14.71
C HIS A 37 -9.92 -17.32 -13.27
N PRO A 38 -10.48 -18.50 -12.96
CA PRO A 38 -10.98 -18.87 -11.63
C PRO A 38 -10.02 -18.55 -10.47
N THR A 39 -8.74 -18.82 -10.64
CA THR A 39 -7.70 -18.54 -9.62
C THR A 39 -7.59 -17.05 -9.29
N GLN A 40 -7.75 -16.16 -10.27
CA GLN A 40 -7.70 -14.71 -10.04
C GLN A 40 -8.93 -14.23 -9.30
N ILE A 41 -10.10 -14.77 -9.63
CA ILE A 41 -11.35 -14.48 -8.92
C ILE A 41 -11.22 -14.90 -7.44
N LYS A 42 -10.70 -16.10 -7.17
CA LYS A 42 -10.46 -16.59 -5.81
C LYS A 42 -9.47 -15.69 -5.06
N ALA A 43 -8.37 -15.30 -5.70
CA ALA A 43 -7.39 -14.41 -5.10
C ALA A 43 -8.01 -13.04 -4.74
N TRP A 44 -8.74 -12.42 -5.66
CA TRP A 44 -9.37 -11.11 -5.39
C TRP A 44 -10.49 -11.20 -4.35
N LYS A 45 -11.25 -12.28 -4.32
CA LYS A 45 -12.21 -12.55 -3.23
C LYS A 45 -11.51 -12.57 -1.87
N GLN A 46 -10.39 -13.30 -1.76
CA GLN A 46 -9.63 -13.37 -0.52
C GLN A 46 -9.07 -12.00 -0.12
N THR A 47 -8.48 -11.27 -1.07
CA THR A 47 -7.98 -9.90 -0.82
C THR A 47 -9.08 -8.96 -0.36
N ALA A 48 -10.27 -9.03 -0.98
CA ALA A 48 -11.40 -8.18 -0.59
C ALA A 48 -11.92 -8.53 0.81
N LEU A 49 -12.01 -9.82 1.16
CA LEU A 49 -12.40 -10.25 2.51
C LEU A 49 -11.40 -9.77 3.57
N GLN A 50 -10.10 -9.89 3.29
CA GLN A 50 -9.06 -9.38 4.19
C GLN A 50 -9.18 -7.86 4.36
N ALA A 51 -9.30 -7.13 3.25
CA ALA A 51 -9.43 -5.67 3.29
C ALA A 51 -10.70 -5.21 4.04
N ILE A 52 -11.80 -5.96 3.96
CA ILE A 52 -13.01 -5.70 4.75
C ILE A 52 -12.70 -5.88 6.25
N SER A 53 -12.09 -7.00 6.64
CA SER A 53 -11.68 -7.22 8.04
C SER A 53 -10.73 -6.14 8.54
N ASP A 54 -9.75 -5.75 7.73
CA ASP A 54 -8.79 -4.71 8.06
C ASP A 54 -9.47 -3.33 8.19
N ALA A 55 -10.46 -3.03 7.35
CA ALA A 55 -11.22 -1.78 7.42
C ALA A 55 -12.08 -1.66 8.69
N PHE A 56 -12.53 -2.78 9.25
CA PHE A 56 -13.19 -2.81 10.56
C PHE A 56 -12.19 -2.87 11.73
N SER A 57 -10.91 -3.12 11.45
CA SER A 57 -9.85 -3.07 12.45
C SER A 57 -9.35 -1.64 12.60
N ASN A 58 -9.03 -1.23 13.83
CA ASN A 58 -8.39 0.06 14.08
C ASN A 58 -6.87 0.05 13.76
N SER A 59 -6.37 -0.95 13.03
CA SER A 59 -4.94 -1.14 12.72
C SER A 59 -4.43 -0.03 11.82
N HIS A 60 -5.22 0.37 10.83
CA HIS A 60 -4.80 1.36 9.85
C HIS A 60 -4.50 2.74 10.44
N ASP A 61 -5.21 3.12 11.51
CA ASP A 61 -4.96 4.39 12.21
C ASP A 61 -3.74 4.31 13.13
N LYS A 62 -3.46 3.13 13.72
CA LYS A 62 -2.23 2.90 14.48
C LYS A 62 -1.01 2.99 13.58
N ASP A 63 -1.04 2.31 12.42
CA ASP A 63 0.06 2.31 11.45
C ASP A 63 0.34 3.74 10.95
N LYS A 64 -0.69 4.52 10.65
CA LYS A 64 -0.54 5.93 10.26
C LYS A 64 0.08 6.78 11.36
N LYS A 65 -0.33 6.56 12.61
CA LYS A 65 0.21 7.31 13.76
C LYS A 65 1.68 6.96 13.98
N GLU A 66 2.03 5.68 14.01
CA GLU A 66 3.42 5.22 14.13
C GLU A 66 4.28 5.77 12.98
N GLN A 67 3.75 5.79 11.76
CA GLN A 67 4.44 6.37 10.61
C GLN A 67 4.64 7.88 10.76
N ALA A 68 3.63 8.62 11.25
CA ALA A 68 3.75 10.05 11.51
C ALA A 68 4.79 10.36 12.61
N GLU A 69 4.82 9.56 13.67
CA GLU A 69 5.81 9.66 14.75
C GLU A 69 7.23 9.40 14.23
N LEU A 70 7.43 8.34 13.43
CA LEU A 70 8.72 8.04 12.80
C LEU A 70 9.18 9.16 11.86
N VAL A 71 8.27 9.69 11.03
CA VAL A 71 8.58 10.81 10.14
C VAL A 71 9.00 12.04 10.93
N GLY A 72 8.30 12.35 12.03
CA GLY A 72 8.67 13.44 12.93
C GLY A 72 10.07 13.28 13.51
N ALA A 73 10.38 12.10 14.05
CA ALA A 73 11.69 11.80 14.61
C ALA A 73 12.82 11.91 13.57
N LEU A 74 12.58 11.46 12.34
CA LEU A 74 13.55 11.58 11.24
C LEU A 74 13.79 13.04 10.84
N TYR A 75 12.74 13.88 10.80
CA TYR A 75 12.91 15.31 10.52
C TYR A 75 13.72 16.02 11.61
N GLU A 76 13.48 15.70 12.88
CA GLU A 76 14.26 16.24 14.00
C GLU A 76 15.74 15.86 13.89
N GLU A 77 16.02 14.59 13.60
CA GLU A 77 17.40 14.09 13.43
C GLU A 77 18.11 14.79 12.27
N ILE A 78 17.42 14.96 11.13
CA ILE A 78 17.95 15.70 9.98
C ILE A 78 18.28 17.16 10.38
N GLY A 79 17.37 17.83 11.09
CA GLY A 79 17.59 19.21 11.56
C GLY A 79 18.80 19.31 12.49
N ARG A 80 18.94 18.38 13.43
CA ARG A 80 20.10 18.29 14.33
C ARG A 80 21.41 18.11 13.57
N LEU A 81 21.43 17.17 12.62
CA LEU A 81 22.61 16.91 11.79
C LEU A 81 22.97 18.13 10.92
N GLN A 82 21.98 18.82 10.35
CA GLN A 82 22.21 20.06 9.60
C GLN A 82 22.80 21.16 10.47
N ALA A 83 22.31 21.33 11.70
CA ALA A 83 22.86 22.29 12.65
C ALA A 83 24.32 21.96 13.01
N GLN A 84 24.62 20.69 13.33
CA GLN A 84 25.99 20.23 13.60
C GLN A 84 26.93 20.47 12.41
N LEU A 85 26.49 20.16 11.19
CA LEU A 85 27.27 20.43 9.97
C LEU A 85 27.51 21.93 9.76
N SER A 86 26.51 22.77 10.01
CA SER A 86 26.67 24.23 9.89
C SER A 86 27.66 24.78 10.91
N TRP A 87 27.63 24.25 12.14
CA TRP A 87 28.56 24.62 13.21
C TRP A 87 30.00 24.20 12.87
N LEU A 88 30.19 22.96 12.41
CA LEU A 88 31.51 22.46 11.98
C LEU A 88 32.08 23.32 10.84
N LYS A 89 31.28 23.61 9.81
CA LYS A 89 31.71 24.47 8.69
C LYS A 89 32.14 25.86 9.14
N LYS A 90 31.39 26.48 10.06
CA LYS A 90 31.73 27.79 10.62
C LYS A 90 33.04 27.74 11.41
N LYS A 91 33.21 26.73 12.26
CA LYS A 91 34.41 26.56 13.07
C LYS A 91 35.66 26.40 12.21
N THR A 92 35.61 25.52 11.21
CA THR A 92 36.74 25.31 10.28
C THR A 92 37.07 26.55 9.47
N ALA A 93 36.07 27.35 9.07
CA ALA A 93 36.29 28.61 8.37
C ALA A 93 36.94 29.68 9.25
N THR A 94 36.75 29.61 10.57
CA THR A 94 37.32 30.57 11.54
C THR A 94 38.75 30.20 11.93
N GLU A 95 39.13 28.92 11.90
CA GLU A 95 40.49 28.47 12.23
C GLU A 95 41.48 28.50 11.05
N LEU A 96 41.00 28.71 9.81
CA LEU A 96 41.82 28.78 8.59
C LEU A 96 42.02 30.22 8.06
N GLY A 97 41.53 31.24 8.77
CA GLY A 97 41.72 32.67 8.45
C GLY A 97 42.50 33.37 9.54
#